data_AF-A0A7L4LGR1-F1
#
_entry.id   AF-A0A7L4LGR1-F1
#
_cell.length_a   1.000
_cell.length_b   1.000
_cell.length_c   1.000
_cell.angle_alpha   90.00
_cell.angle_beta   90.00
_cell.angle_gamma   90.00
#
_symmetry.space_group_name_H-M   'P 1'
#
loop_
_entity.id
_entity.type
_entity.pdbx_description
1 polymer ?
#
loop_
_entity_poly.entity_id
_entity_poly.type
_entity_poly.pdbx_seq_one_letter_code
_entity_poly.pdbx_strand_id
1 'polypeptide(L)'
;FQPLDATPQKASSSNLNSYSPTTGTRRMSPFSSPTSHSAQNPRNPPAEDGNEQSDSRGGLSRRGQPQTEHDAFLELHSRVRSSLPRILKIRANLTSLKALEGSRELENILGVSHSSCVLSAELQKSQALVSQAEELQLLKANHGKVPAR
;
A
#
# COMPACT_ATOMS: atom_id res chain seq x y z
N PHE A 1 55.17 -13.28 4.05
CA PHE A 1 53.82 -13.36 4.66
C PHE A 1 53.57 -14.81 5.07
N GLN A 2 53.50 -15.09 6.37
CA GLN A 2 53.04 -16.37 6.92
C GLN A 2 51.65 -16.13 7.54
N PRO A 3 50.64 -16.97 7.27
CA PRO A 3 49.37 -16.88 7.99
C PRO A 3 49.44 -17.72 9.28
N LEU A 4 49.09 -17.09 10.41
CA LEU A 4 48.89 -17.74 11.70
C LEU A 4 47.59 -18.57 11.64
N ASP A 5 47.71 -19.86 11.93
CA ASP A 5 46.59 -20.79 12.11
C ASP A 5 46.02 -20.60 13.52
N ALA A 6 44.83 -20.00 13.62
CA ALA A 6 44.18 -19.68 14.89
C ALA A 6 42.85 -20.45 14.99
N THR A 7 42.89 -21.63 15.59
CA THR A 7 41.68 -22.41 15.91
C THR A 7 41.01 -21.82 17.17
N PRO A 8 39.73 -21.43 17.15
CA PRO A 8 39.07 -20.88 18.34
C PRO A 8 38.74 -21.98 19.35
N GLN A 9 39.19 -21.81 20.60
CA GLN A 9 38.81 -22.68 21.73
C GLN A 9 37.33 -22.51 22.11
N LYS A 10 36.68 -23.62 22.48
CA LYS A 10 35.26 -23.72 22.82
C LYS A 10 34.96 -23.00 24.14
N ALA A 11 34.36 -21.81 24.07
CA ALA A 11 33.84 -21.12 25.25
C ALA A 11 32.70 -21.93 25.89
N SER A 12 32.83 -22.26 27.18
CA SER A 12 31.77 -22.90 27.96
C SER A 12 30.66 -21.88 28.26
N SER A 13 29.62 -21.84 27.42
CA SER A 13 28.48 -20.94 27.59
C SER A 13 27.57 -21.44 28.72
N SER A 14 27.76 -20.92 29.94
CA SER A 14 26.85 -21.11 31.07
C SER A 14 25.59 -20.26 30.89
N ASN A 15 24.74 -20.53 29.89
CA ASN A 15 23.43 -19.89 29.70
C ASN A 15 22.48 -20.71 28.80
N LEU A 16 22.50 -22.05 28.91
CA LEU A 16 21.62 -22.92 28.12
C LEU A 16 20.14 -22.90 28.56
N ASN A 17 19.82 -22.33 29.72
CA ASN A 17 18.46 -22.36 30.28
C ASN A 17 17.50 -21.32 29.70
N SER A 18 17.95 -20.43 28.80
CA SER A 18 17.05 -19.45 28.19
C SER A 18 16.24 -20.00 27.03
N TYR A 19 16.62 -21.14 26.47
CA TYR A 19 15.99 -21.73 25.29
C TYR A 19 15.25 -23.02 25.66
N SER A 20 14.05 -23.19 25.12
CA SER A 20 13.27 -24.42 25.32
C SER A 20 13.94 -25.57 24.55
N PRO A 21 14.17 -26.76 25.16
CA PRO A 21 14.85 -27.87 24.48
C PRO A 21 14.10 -28.40 23.27
N THR A 22 12.76 -28.41 23.34
CA THR A 22 11.89 -29.00 22.31
C THR A 22 11.72 -28.12 21.08
N THR A 23 11.71 -26.80 21.27
CA THR A 23 11.33 -25.84 20.22
C THR A 23 12.44 -24.84 19.90
N GLY A 24 13.53 -24.81 20.66
CA GLY A 24 14.63 -23.85 20.48
C GLY A 24 14.24 -22.39 20.71
N THR A 25 13.05 -22.11 21.25
CA THR A 25 12.55 -20.74 21.46
C THR A 25 12.93 -20.21 22.83
N ARG A 26 13.40 -18.95 22.86
CA ARG A 26 13.71 -18.23 24.10
C ARG A 26 12.49 -17.50 24.62
N ARG A 27 12.17 -17.69 25.92
CA ARG A 27 11.12 -16.89 26.57
C ARG A 27 11.59 -15.45 26.71
N MET A 28 10.95 -14.53 25.98
CA MET A 28 11.05 -13.09 26.24
C MET A 28 10.35 -12.79 27.56
N SER A 29 10.91 -11.88 28.36
CA SER A 29 10.23 -11.40 29.57
C SER A 29 8.91 -10.71 29.18
N PRO A 30 7.81 -10.86 29.95
CA PRO A 30 6.51 -10.30 29.59
C PRO A 30 6.46 -8.77 29.64
N PHE A 31 7.50 -8.12 30.15
CA PHE A 31 7.64 -6.67 30.18
C PHE A 31 9.09 -6.31 29.87
N SER A 32 9.37 -5.97 28.62
CA SER A 32 10.53 -5.15 28.28
C SER A 32 10.03 -3.71 28.22
N SER A 33 10.26 -2.94 29.28
CA SER A 33 10.05 -1.49 29.23
C SER A 33 10.95 -0.93 28.12
N PRO A 34 10.45 -0.07 27.23
CA PRO A 34 11.31 0.60 26.27
C PRO A 34 12.30 1.45 27.06
N THR A 35 13.58 1.10 26.99
CA THR A 35 14.65 1.97 27.45
C THR A 35 14.63 3.20 26.55
N SER A 36 14.00 4.28 27.00
CA SER A 36 14.11 5.58 26.35
C SER A 36 15.53 6.11 26.58
N HIS A 37 16.45 5.72 25.69
CA HIS A 37 17.74 6.39 25.62
C HIS A 37 17.46 7.79 25.05
N SER A 38 17.32 8.76 25.94
CA SER A 38 17.35 10.18 25.59
C SER A 38 18.73 10.46 25.00
N ALA A 39 18.84 10.42 23.68
CA ALA A 39 19.94 11.04 22.97
C ALA A 39 19.78 12.55 23.16
N GLN A 40 20.56 13.11 24.08
CA GLN A 40 20.65 14.55 24.27
C GLN A 40 21.14 15.17 22.95
N ASN A 41 20.28 15.93 22.28
CA ASN A 41 20.70 16.85 21.23
C ASN A 41 21.45 18.02 21.87
N PRO A 42 22.58 18.48 21.29
CA PRO A 42 23.28 19.63 21.81
C PRO A 42 22.45 20.90 21.65
N ARG A 43 22.35 21.60 22.78
CA ARG A 43 21.73 22.88 23.06
C ARG A 43 22.16 23.99 22.09
N ASN A 44 21.20 24.66 21.45
CA ASN A 44 21.36 26.02 20.93
C ASN A 44 20.45 26.99 21.73
N PRO A 45 20.85 28.27 21.88
CA PRO A 45 20.21 29.21 22.81
C PRO A 45 18.89 29.80 22.27
N PRO A 46 18.02 30.35 23.14
CA PRO A 46 16.72 30.91 22.74
C PRO A 46 16.86 32.32 22.17
N ALA A 47 16.16 32.60 21.07
CA ALA A 47 15.85 33.95 20.62
C ALA A 47 14.33 34.16 20.73
N GLU A 48 13.95 35.26 21.36
CA GLU A 48 12.58 35.68 21.63
C GLU A 48 11.83 36.16 20.39
N ASP A 49 10.54 35.85 20.43
CA ASP A 49 9.36 36.60 19.97
C ASP A 49 9.14 36.89 18.47
N GLY A 50 7.96 36.47 17.98
CA GLY A 50 7.57 36.64 16.60
C GLY A 50 6.42 35.73 16.17
N ASN A 51 5.22 36.08 16.63
CA ASN A 51 3.90 35.63 16.18
C ASN A 51 3.83 35.10 14.72
N GLU A 52 3.74 33.78 14.56
CA GLU A 52 3.19 33.17 13.34
C GLU A 52 2.19 32.09 13.74
N GLN A 53 0.92 32.48 13.68
CA GLN A 53 -0.25 31.63 13.81
C GLN A 53 -0.29 30.68 12.60
N SER A 54 0.48 29.60 12.65
CA SER A 54 0.39 28.56 11.62
C SER A 54 -0.86 27.73 11.92
N ASP A 55 -1.96 28.04 11.24
CA ASP A 55 -3.11 27.13 11.06
C ASP A 55 -2.71 25.96 10.16
N SER A 56 -1.66 25.24 10.54
CA SER A 56 -1.35 23.94 9.97
C SER A 56 -2.23 22.93 10.68
N ARG A 57 -3.47 22.83 10.21
CA ARG A 57 -4.32 21.66 10.40
C ARG A 57 -3.76 20.46 9.61
N GLY A 58 -2.46 20.23 9.73
CA GLY A 58 -1.75 19.05 9.27
C GLY A 58 -1.92 17.99 10.33
N GLY A 59 -3.08 17.35 10.35
CA GLY A 59 -3.25 16.11 11.08
C GLY A 59 -2.24 15.11 10.52
N LEU A 60 -1.13 14.92 11.22
CA LEU A 60 -0.13 13.92 10.87
C LEU A 60 -0.85 12.60 10.68
N SER A 61 -0.83 12.09 9.44
CA SER A 61 -1.36 10.78 9.10
C SER A 61 -0.77 9.78 10.08
N ARG A 62 -1.63 9.20 10.92
CA ARG A 62 -1.18 8.22 11.92
C ARG A 62 -0.60 7.04 11.15
N ARG A 63 0.60 6.62 11.55
CA ARG A 63 1.28 5.43 11.02
C ARG A 63 0.28 4.26 10.98
N GLY A 64 -0.16 3.86 9.78
CA GLY A 64 -1.16 2.80 9.56
C GLY A 64 -2.48 3.22 8.90
N GLN A 65 -2.71 4.48 8.51
CA GLN A 65 -3.85 4.89 7.68
C GLN A 65 -3.46 4.97 6.19
N PRO A 66 -3.97 4.09 5.32
CA PRO A 66 -3.64 4.12 3.89
C PRO A 66 -4.52 5.13 3.15
N GLN A 67 -4.23 6.43 3.28
CA GLN A 67 -4.77 7.42 2.34
C GLN A 67 -4.36 7.06 0.89
N THR A 68 -3.20 6.41 0.74
CA THR A 68 -2.55 6.06 -0.53
C THR A 68 -3.30 5.01 -1.37
N GLU A 69 -4.06 4.10 -0.77
CA GLU A 69 -4.68 3.00 -1.53
C GLU A 69 -5.91 3.46 -2.33
N HIS A 70 -6.67 4.42 -1.79
CA HIS A 70 -7.80 5.03 -2.47
C HIS A 70 -7.34 5.85 -3.68
N ASP A 71 -6.29 6.66 -3.51
CA ASP A 71 -5.74 7.48 -4.58
C ASP A 71 -5.15 6.60 -5.71
N ALA A 72 -4.44 5.53 -5.35
CA ALA A 72 -3.91 4.56 -6.31
C ALA A 72 -5.03 3.86 -7.10
N PHE A 73 -6.16 3.54 -6.44
CA PHE A 73 -7.32 2.95 -7.09
C PHE A 73 -7.97 3.93 -8.09
N LEU A 74 -8.19 5.19 -7.71
CA LEU A 74 -8.75 6.21 -8.60
C LEU A 74 -7.85 6.48 -9.81
N GLU A 75 -6.54 6.54 -9.58
CA GLU A 75 -5.55 6.68 -10.65
C GLU A 75 -5.64 5.50 -11.63
N LEU A 76 -5.67 4.26 -11.11
CA LEU A 76 -5.83 3.08 -11.94
C LEU A 76 -7.14 3.12 -12.73
N HIS A 77 -8.25 3.45 -12.09
CA HIS A 77 -9.56 3.55 -12.73
C HIS A 77 -9.56 4.57 -13.88
N SER A 78 -8.92 5.74 -13.68
CA SER A 78 -8.72 6.74 -14.73
C SER A 78 -7.88 6.22 -15.90
N ARG A 79 -6.78 5.52 -15.62
CA ARG A 79 -5.93 4.88 -16.65
C ARG A 79 -6.69 3.83 -17.44
N VAL A 80 -7.51 3.01 -16.78
CA VAL A 80 -8.34 2.00 -17.44
C VAL A 80 -9.35 2.70 -18.36
N ARG A 81 -10.03 3.75 -17.89
CA ARG A 81 -10.98 4.54 -18.69
C ARG A 81 -10.33 5.15 -19.93
N SER A 82 -9.16 5.77 -19.79
CA SER A 82 -8.45 6.39 -20.92
C SER A 82 -7.91 5.37 -21.91
N SER A 83 -7.63 4.13 -21.47
CA SER A 83 -7.18 3.04 -22.34
C SER A 83 -8.31 2.40 -23.18
N LEU A 84 -9.57 2.52 -22.73
CA LEU A 84 -10.72 1.85 -23.34
C LEU A 84 -10.85 2.08 -24.86
N PRO A 85 -10.76 3.32 -25.40
CA PRO A 85 -10.88 3.55 -26.84
C PRO A 85 -9.79 2.83 -27.63
N ARG A 86 -8.57 2.80 -27.08
CA ARG A 86 -7.42 2.10 -27.70
C ARG A 86 -7.66 0.60 -27.74
N ILE A 87 -8.15 0.01 -26.65
CA ILE A 87 -8.47 -1.42 -26.57
C ILE A 87 -9.56 -1.79 -27.58
N LEU A 88 -10.64 -0.99 -27.64
CA LEU A 88 -11.73 -1.19 -28.59
C LEU A 88 -11.24 -1.13 -30.05
N LYS A 89 -10.38 -0.15 -30.36
CA LYS A 89 -9.78 -0.01 -31.69
C LYS A 89 -8.91 -1.22 -32.05
N ILE A 90 -8.02 -1.65 -31.16
CA ILE A 90 -7.17 -2.82 -31.41
C ILE A 90 -8.02 -4.06 -31.64
N ARG A 91 -9.05 -4.27 -30.83
CA ARG A 91 -9.99 -5.39 -30.98
C ARG A 91 -10.69 -5.36 -32.34
N ALA A 92 -11.24 -4.21 -32.74
CA ALA A 92 -11.89 -4.06 -34.05
C ALA A 92 -10.92 -4.34 -35.20
N ASN A 93 -9.68 -3.85 -35.10
CA ASN A 93 -8.64 -4.11 -36.10
C ASN A 93 -8.34 -5.62 -36.21
N LEU A 94 -8.15 -6.31 -35.08
CA LEU A 94 -7.86 -7.75 -35.09
C LEU A 94 -9.00 -8.57 -35.69
N THR A 95 -10.26 -8.24 -35.36
CA THR A 95 -11.44 -8.93 -35.91
C THR A 95 -11.68 -8.62 -37.39
N SER A 96 -11.15 -7.50 -37.92
CA SER A 96 -11.28 -7.16 -39.34
C SER A 96 -10.30 -7.91 -40.25
N LEU A 97 -9.27 -8.55 -39.67
CA LEU A 97 -8.25 -9.28 -40.43
C LEU A 97 -8.75 -10.68 -40.78
N LYS A 98 -9.14 -10.87 -42.04
CA LYS A 98 -9.62 -12.17 -42.56
C LYS A 98 -8.64 -13.32 -42.36
N ALA A 99 -7.33 -13.05 -42.40
CA ALA A 99 -6.30 -14.07 -42.18
C ALA A 99 -6.32 -14.65 -40.75
N LEU A 100 -6.90 -13.92 -39.79
CA LEU A 100 -7.01 -14.35 -38.39
C LEU A 100 -8.40 -14.92 -38.06
N GLU A 101 -9.33 -14.88 -39.01
CA GLU A 101 -10.70 -15.37 -38.83
C GLU A 101 -10.69 -16.87 -38.52
N GLY A 102 -11.29 -17.28 -37.40
CA GLY A 102 -11.31 -18.67 -36.95
C GLY A 102 -9.99 -19.20 -36.38
N SER A 103 -8.96 -18.36 -36.22
CA SER A 103 -7.68 -18.77 -35.62
C SER A 103 -7.80 -18.93 -34.10
N ARG A 104 -7.16 -20.00 -33.58
CA ARG A 104 -7.12 -20.29 -32.14
C ARG A 104 -6.32 -19.23 -31.38
N GLU A 105 -5.31 -18.67 -32.03
CA GLU A 105 -4.46 -17.61 -31.50
C GLU A 105 -5.26 -16.34 -31.25
N LEU A 106 -6.14 -15.95 -32.20
CA LEU A 106 -7.00 -14.79 -32.01
C LEU A 106 -8.02 -15.03 -30.90
N GLU A 107 -8.60 -16.23 -30.83
CA GLU A 107 -9.50 -16.61 -29.74
C GLU A 107 -8.81 -16.53 -28.37
N ASN A 108 -7.56 -16.97 -28.26
CA ASN A 108 -6.78 -16.86 -27.02
C ASN A 108 -6.52 -15.40 -26.62
N ILE A 109 -6.24 -14.52 -27.58
CA ILE A 109 -5.99 -13.09 -27.31
C ILE A 109 -7.27 -12.39 -26.87
N LEU A 110 -8.39 -12.66 -27.54
CA LEU A 110 -9.68 -12.04 -27.21
C LEU A 110 -10.33 -12.67 -25.97
N GLY A 111 -10.00 -13.93 -25.70
CA GLY A 111 -10.47 -14.74 -24.59
C GLY A 111 -11.96 -15.09 -24.65
N VAL A 112 -12.39 -15.95 -23.73
CA VAL A 112 -13.82 -16.27 -23.46
C VAL A 112 -14.67 -15.04 -23.12
N SER A 113 -14.02 -13.91 -22.83
CA SER A 113 -14.66 -12.64 -22.50
C SER A 113 -15.09 -11.82 -23.72
N HIS A 114 -14.68 -12.22 -24.94
CA HIS A 114 -14.99 -11.46 -26.15
C HIS A 114 -16.50 -11.30 -26.38
N SER A 115 -17.27 -12.34 -26.08
CA SER A 115 -18.73 -12.39 -26.28
C SER A 115 -19.53 -12.04 -25.01
N SER A 116 -18.94 -12.23 -23.82
CA SER A 116 -19.69 -12.18 -22.55
C SER A 116 -19.72 -10.80 -21.89
N CYS A 117 -18.90 -9.85 -22.33
CA CYS A 117 -18.78 -8.56 -21.66
C CYS A 117 -18.55 -7.39 -22.62
N VAL A 118 -19.52 -6.47 -22.65
CA VAL A 118 -19.34 -5.15 -23.24
C VAL A 118 -18.48 -4.34 -22.27
N LEU A 119 -17.17 -4.29 -22.51
CA LEU A 119 -16.18 -3.64 -21.66
C LEU A 119 -16.57 -2.20 -21.25
N SER A 120 -17.22 -1.45 -22.14
CA SER A 120 -17.71 -0.10 -21.83
C SER A 120 -18.84 -0.09 -20.81
N ALA A 121 -19.74 -1.06 -20.86
CA ALA A 121 -20.85 -1.18 -19.91
C ALA A 121 -20.34 -1.56 -18.51
N GLU A 122 -19.38 -2.49 -18.41
CA GLU A 122 -18.75 -2.82 -17.12
C GLU A 122 -17.99 -1.62 -16.54
N LEU A 123 -17.29 -0.86 -17.40
CA LEU A 123 -16.59 0.34 -16.95
C LEU A 123 -17.57 1.43 -16.45
N GLN A 124 -18.74 1.56 -17.09
CA GLN A 124 -19.81 2.44 -16.61
C GLN A 124 -20.34 2.00 -15.24
N LYS A 125 -20.56 0.69 -15.03
CA LYS A 125 -20.98 0.16 -13.72
C LYS A 125 -19.94 0.46 -12.64
N SER A 126 -18.66 0.20 -12.94
CA SER A 126 -17.57 0.50 -12.01
C SER A 126 -17.54 1.99 -11.66
N GLN A 127 -17.67 2.89 -12.65
CA GLN A 127 -17.74 4.33 -12.41
C GLN A 127 -18.90 4.71 -11.47
N ALA A 128 -20.10 4.16 -11.70
CA ALA A 128 -21.26 4.45 -10.87
C ALA A 128 -21.03 4.01 -9.40
N LEU A 129 -20.41 2.85 -9.19
CA LEU A 129 -20.06 2.37 -7.85
C LEU A 129 -19.01 3.25 -7.17
N VAL A 130 -18.00 3.73 -7.91
CA VAL A 130 -17.00 4.67 -7.38
C VAL A 130 -17.65 5.96 -6.92
N SER A 131 -18.53 6.55 -7.74
CA SER A 131 -19.27 7.76 -7.35
C SER A 131 -20.16 7.55 -6.13
N GLN A 132 -20.86 6.42 -6.03
CA GLN A 132 -21.64 6.08 -4.83
C GLN A 132 -20.76 5.94 -3.58
N ALA A 133 -19.58 5.32 -3.71
CA ALA A 133 -18.66 5.17 -2.60
C ALA A 133 -18.12 6.53 -2.11
N GLU A 134 -17.83 7.46 -3.03
CA GLU A 134 -17.44 8.83 -2.71
C GLU A 134 -18.56 9.58 -1.97
N GLU A 135 -19.80 9.49 -2.44
CA GLU A 135 -20.96 10.09 -1.78
C GLU A 135 -21.15 9.57 -0.35
N LEU A 136 -21.05 8.25 -0.14
CA LEU A 136 -21.16 7.64 1.18
C LEU A 136 -20.01 8.06 2.12
N GLN A 137 -18.78 8.24 1.60
CA GLN A 137 -17.68 8.79 2.38
C GLN A 137 -17.95 10.23 2.81
N LEU A 138 -18.45 11.07 1.89
CA LEU A 138 -18.81 12.47 2.19
C LEU A 138 -19.91 12.56 3.25
N LEU A 139 -20.95 11.73 3.16
CA LEU A 139 -22.02 11.69 4.16
C LEU A 139 -21.47 11.33 5.55
N LYS A 140 -20.61 10.31 5.67
CA LYS A 140 -19.96 9.93 6.94
C LYS A 140 -19.14 11.07 7.54
N ALA A 141 -18.40 11.82 6.72
CA ALA A 141 -17.60 12.96 7.18
C ALA A 141 -18.48 14.10 7.77
N ASN A 142 -19.67 14.32 7.20
CA ASN A 142 -20.60 15.35 7.68
C ASN A 142 -21.29 14.97 8.99
N HIS A 143 -21.63 13.69 9.19
CA HIS A 143 -22.29 13.22 10.42
C HIS A 143 -21.39 13.23 11.67
N GLY A 144 -20.06 13.26 11.52
CA GLY A 144 -19.13 13.37 12.65
C GLY A 144 -19.01 14.77 13.25
N LYS A 145 -19.59 15.79 12.61
CA LYS A 145 -19.49 17.20 13.02
C LYS A 145 -20.80 17.67 13.66
N VAL A 146 -21.18 17.04 14.77
CA VAL A 146 -22.29 17.54 15.60
C VAL A 146 -21.81 18.84 16.27
N PRO A 147 -22.51 19.97 16.14
CA PRO A 147 -22.12 21.19 16.84
C PRO A 147 -22.26 20.95 18.35
N ALA A 148 -21.17 21.15 19.09
CA ALA A 148 -21.24 21.24 20.54
C ALA A 148 -22.16 22.42 20.91
N ARG A 149 -23.15 22.15 21.76
CA ARG A 149 -24.03 23.17 22.33
C ARG A 149 -23.30 23.99 23.39
#